data_AF-A0ABD2LU15-F1
#
_entry.id   AF-A0ABD2LU15-F1
#
_cell.length_a   1.000
_cell.length_b   1.000
_cell.length_c   1.000
_cell.angle_alpha   90.00
_cell.angle_beta   90.00
_cell.angle_gamma   90.00
#
_symmetry.space_group_name_H-M   'P 1'
#
loop_
_entity.id
_entity.type
_entity.pdbx_description
1 polymer ?
#
loop_
_entity_poly.entity_id
_entity_poly.type
_entity_poly.pdbx_seq_one_letter_code
_entity_poly.pdbx_strand_id
1 'polypeptide(L)'
;MKKNINKKEEKRRKRYRPGEKALKEIRRYQKSTANLMPRQPFRRLAREVISEITWNSLRLETQAATALQEPLTDVPYTQIESLLCPPILSLFAGSFTLLAIILFD
;
A
#
# COMPACT_ATOMS: atom_id res chain seq x y z
N MET A 1 24.50 -9.68 50.91
CA MET A 1 23.24 -9.88 50.18
C MET A 1 23.29 -9.07 48.89
N LYS A 2 23.29 -9.72 47.72
CA LYS A 2 23.40 -9.05 46.41
C LYS A 2 21.99 -8.77 45.87
N LYS A 3 21.62 -7.50 45.67
CA LYS A 3 20.42 -7.14 44.89
C LYS A 3 20.88 -6.77 43.47
N ASN A 4 20.52 -7.62 42.51
CA ASN A 4 20.74 -7.45 41.08
C ASN A 4 19.96 -6.22 40.57
N ILE A 5 20.68 -5.17 40.18
CA ILE A 5 20.11 -4.03 39.48
C ILE A 5 19.94 -4.46 38.02
N ASN A 6 18.69 -4.72 37.62
CA ASN A 6 18.30 -4.99 36.23
C ASN A 6 18.77 -3.83 35.33
N LYS A 7 19.94 -3.98 34.71
CA LYS A 7 20.45 -3.10 33.66
C LYS A 7 19.61 -3.36 32.42
N LYS A 8 18.48 -2.67 32.29
CA LYS A 8 17.70 -2.64 31.06
C LYS A 8 18.56 -1.91 30.01
N GLU A 9 19.38 -2.67 29.30
CA GLU A 9 20.20 -2.16 28.21
C GLU A 9 19.29 -1.49 27.20
N GLU A 10 19.37 -0.16 27.13
CA GLU A 10 18.69 0.64 26.15
C GLU A 10 19.33 0.35 24.79
N LYS A 11 18.88 -0.73 24.14
CA LYS A 11 19.34 -1.11 22.80
C LYS A 11 19.09 0.08 21.88
N ARG A 12 20.17 0.75 21.48
CA ARG A 12 20.14 1.84 20.50
C ARG A 12 19.27 1.42 19.32
N ARG A 13 18.21 2.17 19.05
CA ARG A 13 17.31 1.91 17.91
C ARG A 13 18.16 1.98 16.65
N LYS A 14 18.38 0.82 16.01
CA LYS A 14 19.15 0.74 14.76
C LYS A 14 18.42 1.61 13.71
N ARG A 15 19.14 2.55 13.12
CA ARG A 15 18.62 3.42 12.07
C ARG A 15 18.61 2.65 10.74
N TYR A 16 17.51 2.72 10.01
CA TYR A 16 17.42 2.16 8.65
C TYR A 16 18.29 2.95 7.69
N ARG A 17 18.88 2.27 6.70
CA ARG A 17 19.55 2.94 5.59
C ARG A 17 18.51 3.69 4.75
N PRO A 18 18.87 4.80 4.09
CA PRO A 18 17.96 5.47 3.15
C PRO A 18 17.47 4.46 2.11
N GLY A 19 16.16 4.44 1.83
CA GLY A 19 15.51 3.50 0.91
C GLY A 19 15.10 2.15 1.50
N GLU A 20 15.79 1.65 2.54
CA GLU A 20 15.51 0.33 3.13
C GLU A 20 14.11 0.26 3.77
N LYS A 21 13.71 1.34 4.47
CA LYS A 21 12.38 1.44 5.08
C LYS A 21 11.28 1.49 4.02
N ALA A 22 11.50 2.20 2.92
CA ALA A 22 10.55 2.30 1.81
C ALA A 22 10.37 0.96 1.10
N LEU A 23 11.46 0.24 0.79
CA LEU A 23 11.38 -1.10 0.20
C LEU A 23 10.67 -2.11 1.10
N LYS A 24 10.89 -2.01 2.42
CA LYS A 24 10.20 -2.86 3.39
C LYS A 24 8.69 -2.56 3.45
N GLU A 25 8.31 -1.29 3.38
CA GLU A 25 6.91 -0.87 3.32
C GLU A 25 6.25 -1.29 2.00
N ILE A 26 6.93 -1.13 0.86
CA ILE A 26 6.45 -1.61 -0.45
C ILE A 26 6.20 -3.11 -0.41
N ARG A 27 7.16 -3.92 0.05
CA ARG A 27 6.97 -5.38 0.17
C ARG A 27 5.83 -5.75 1.13
N ARG A 28 5.63 -4.97 2.20
CA ARG A 28 4.54 -5.18 3.15
C ARG A 28 3.19 -4.90 2.48
N TYR A 29 3.04 -3.74 1.84
CA TYR A 29 1.80 -3.37 1.15
C TYR A 29 1.52 -4.27 -0.05
N GLN A 30 2.56 -4.77 -0.72
CA GLN A 30 2.41 -5.75 -1.80
C GLN A 30 1.96 -7.14 -1.31
N LYS A 31 2.35 -7.53 -0.09
CA LYS A 31 1.96 -8.82 0.47
C LYS A 31 0.56 -8.81 1.10
N SER A 32 0.09 -7.65 1.57
CA SER A 32 -1.22 -7.52 2.23
C SER A 32 -2.08 -6.48 1.53
N THR A 33 -3.26 -6.89 1.07
CA THR A 33 -4.30 -6.02 0.51
C THR A 33 -5.16 -5.40 1.60
N ALA A 34 -4.54 -4.84 2.63
CA ALA A 34 -5.29 -4.13 3.66
C ALA A 34 -5.63 -2.73 3.15
N ASN A 35 -6.86 -2.25 3.40
CA ASN A 35 -7.27 -0.91 2.99
C ASN A 35 -6.26 0.13 3.52
N LEU A 36 -5.62 0.85 2.59
CA LEU A 36 -4.60 1.86 2.92
C LEU A 36 -5.21 3.14 3.51
N MET A 37 -6.50 3.38 3.28
CA MET A 37 -7.24 4.51 3.82
C MET A 37 -8.11 4.09 5.01
N PRO A 38 -8.12 4.87 6.11
CA PRO A 38 -9.01 4.60 7.22
C PRO A 38 -10.48 4.77 6.79
N ARG A 39 -11.36 3.87 7.27
CA ARG A 39 -12.78 3.81 6.86
C ARG A 39 -13.57 5.09 7.20
N GLN A 40 -13.25 5.75 8.31
CA GLN A 40 -13.98 6.94 8.77
C GLN A 40 -13.83 8.15 7.85
N PRO A 41 -12.61 8.60 7.46
CA PRO A 41 -12.47 9.70 6.51
C PRO A 41 -13.01 9.34 5.12
N PHE A 42 -12.82 8.11 4.64
CA PHE A 42 -13.42 7.66 3.38
C PHE A 42 -14.96 7.78 3.40
N ARG A 43 -15.59 7.35 4.49
CA ARG A 43 -17.05 7.49 4.68
C ARG A 43 -17.52 8.95 4.73
N ARG A 44 -16.72 9.87 5.28
CA ARG A 44 -17.05 11.31 5.27
C ARG A 44 -17.00 11.86 3.85
N LEU A 45 -15.94 11.56 3.11
CA LEU A 45 -15.75 11.99 1.73
C LEU A 45 -16.84 11.41 0.81
N ALA A 46 -17.20 10.14 0.96
CA ALA A 46 -18.29 9.54 0.20
C ALA A 46 -19.64 10.24 0.45
N ARG A 47 -19.90 10.73 1.66
CA ARG A 47 -21.13 11.50 1.96
C ARG A 47 -21.11 12.88 1.35
N GLU A 48 -19.95 13.53 1.35
CA GLU A 48 -19.76 14.84 0.72
C GLU A 48 -20.10 14.77 -0.77
N VAL A 49 -19.49 13.82 -1.49
CA VAL A 49 -19.73 13.61 -2.93
C VAL A 49 -21.20 13.25 -3.22
N ILE A 50 -21.83 12.39 -2.42
CA ILE A 50 -23.24 12.02 -2.63
C ILE A 50 -24.18 13.20 -2.37
N SER A 51 -23.86 14.03 -1.38
CA SER A 51 -24.61 15.25 -1.08
C SER A 51 -24.48 16.31 -2.18
N GLU A 52 -23.38 16.32 -2.93
CA GLU A 52 -23.22 17.18 -4.10
C GLU A 52 -24.05 16.69 -5.30
N ILE A 53 -24.18 15.39 -5.47
CA ILE A 53 -24.88 14.77 -6.62
C ILE A 53 -26.39 14.69 -6.38
N THR A 54 -26.82 14.49 -5.14
CA THR A 54 -28.23 14.24 -4.81
C THR A 54 -28.76 15.29 -3.83
N TRP A 55 -29.85 15.96 -4.17
CA TRP A 55 -30.53 16.95 -3.31
C TRP A 55 -31.06 16.40 -1.98
N ASN A 56 -31.06 15.09 -1.79
CA ASN A 56 -31.54 14.41 -0.58
C ASN A 56 -30.39 13.82 0.22
N SER A 57 -30.46 13.95 1.55
CA SER A 57 -29.51 13.35 2.51
C SER A 57 -29.59 11.81 2.49
N LEU A 58 -28.96 11.18 1.51
CA LEU A 58 -28.89 9.73 1.39
C LEU A 58 -28.07 9.13 2.54
N ARG A 59 -28.65 8.11 3.20
CA ARG A 59 -27.96 7.35 4.23
C ARG A 59 -27.14 6.24 3.58
N LEU A 60 -25.82 6.38 3.64
CA LEU A 60 -24.90 5.30 3.28
C LEU A 60 -24.96 4.18 4.31
N GLU A 61 -25.40 3.00 3.87
CA GLU A 61 -25.26 1.76 4.63
C GLU A 61 -23.77 1.43 4.85
N THR A 62 -23.44 0.83 5.99
CA THR A 62 -22.05 0.45 6.31
C THR A 62 -21.47 -0.57 5.34
N GLN A 63 -22.30 -1.49 4.83
CA GLN A 63 -21.88 -2.47 3.83
C GLN A 63 -21.60 -1.80 2.49
N ALA A 64 -22.51 -0.95 2.03
CA ALA A 64 -22.32 -0.17 0.79
C ALA A 64 -21.08 0.73 0.87
N ALA A 65 -20.83 1.40 2.00
CA ALA A 65 -19.63 2.22 2.17
C ALA A 65 -18.33 1.41 2.15
N THR A 66 -18.38 0.14 2.56
CA THR A 66 -17.22 -0.76 2.53
C THR A 66 -17.01 -1.30 1.11
N ALA A 67 -18.08 -1.73 0.44
CA ALA A 67 -18.05 -2.19 -0.94
C ALA A 67 -17.62 -1.09 -1.94
N LEU A 68 -17.90 0.19 -1.64
CA LEU A 68 -17.35 1.31 -2.41
C LEU A 68 -15.84 1.49 -2.23
N GLN A 69 -15.31 1.08 -1.07
CA GLN A 69 -13.89 1.22 -0.74
C GLN A 69 -13.04 0.06 -1.31
N GLU A 70 -13.58 -1.16 -1.31
CA GLU A 70 -12.92 -2.37 -1.81
C GLU A 70 -12.32 -2.23 -3.22
N PRO A 71 -13.04 -1.79 -4.28
CA PRO A 71 -12.46 -1.72 -5.63
C PRO A 71 -11.36 -0.67 -5.77
N LEU A 72 -11.40 0.39 -4.94
CA LEU A 72 -10.41 1.47 -5.00
C LEU A 72 -9.11 1.11 -4.28
N THR A 73 -9.17 0.19 -3.32
CA THR A 73 -8.00 -0.21 -2.51
C THR A 73 -7.53 -1.63 -2.74
N ASP A 74 -8.36 -2.49 -3.33
CA ASP A 74 -8.15 -3.95 -3.40
C ASP A 74 -7.90 -4.45 -4.82
N VAL A 75 -7.62 -3.56 -5.78
CA VAL A 75 -7.01 -4.00 -7.06
C VAL A 75 -5.62 -4.55 -6.77
N PRO A 76 -5.38 -5.87 -6.94
CA PRO A 76 -4.04 -6.40 -6.80
C PRO A 76 -3.16 -5.74 -7.87
N TYR A 77 -2.00 -5.25 -7.47
CA TYR A 77 -1.01 -4.64 -8.38
C TYR A 77 -0.63 -5.57 -9.53
N THR A 78 -0.86 -6.89 -9.38
CA THR A 78 -0.75 -7.88 -10.47
C THR A 78 -1.70 -7.62 -11.63
N GLN A 79 -2.92 -7.11 -11.38
CA GLN A 79 -3.83 -6.68 -12.44
C GLN A 79 -3.33 -5.42 -13.15
N ILE A 80 -2.75 -4.46 -12.43
CA ILE A 80 -2.16 -3.24 -13.01
C ILE A 80 -0.95 -3.59 -13.88
N GLU A 81 -0.06 -4.46 -13.40
CA GLU A 81 1.06 -4.94 -14.22
C GLU A 81 0.58 -5.69 -15.46
N SER A 82 -0.45 -6.55 -15.36
CA SER A 82 -1.00 -7.27 -16.51
C SER A 82 -1.60 -6.35 -17.58
N LEU A 83 -2.13 -5.18 -17.20
CA LEU A 83 -2.63 -4.17 -18.15
C LEU A 83 -1.51 -3.32 -18.76
N LEU A 84 -0.40 -3.10 -18.05
CA LEU A 84 0.73 -2.28 -18.51
C LEU A 84 1.76 -3.07 -19.34
N CYS A 85 1.77 -4.40 -19.20
CA CYS A 85 2.75 -5.32 -19.78
C CYS A 85 2.63 -5.56 -21.30
N PRO A 86 1.44 -5.63 -21.96
CA PRO A 86 1.39 -6.00 -23.37
C PRO A 86 1.92 -4.95 -24.38
N PRO A 87 1.80 -3.61 -24.19
CA PRO A 87 2.34 -2.67 -25.17
C PRO A 87 3.80 -2.20 -24.91
N ILE A 88 4.32 -2.28 -23.69
CA ILE A 88 5.63 -1.68 -23.34
C ILE A 88 6.80 -2.68 -23.50
N LEU A 89 6.58 -3.99 -23.25
CA LEU A 89 7.65 -5.00 -23.37
C LEU A 89 8.06 -5.29 -24.83
N SER A 90 7.17 -5.13 -25.80
CA SER A 90 7.51 -5.30 -27.23
C SER A 90 8.41 -4.19 -27.77
N LEU A 91 8.44 -3.02 -27.11
CA LEU A 91 9.29 -1.89 -27.49
C LEU A 91 10.68 -1.94 -26.83
N PHE A 92 10.82 -2.63 -25.70
CA PHE A 92 12.05 -2.64 -24.87
C PHE A 92 12.80 -3.98 -24.81
N ALA A 93 12.26 -5.06 -25.39
CA ALA A 93 12.88 -6.40 -25.40
C ALA A 93 14.29 -6.47 -26.05
N GLY A 94 14.75 -5.41 -26.71
CA GLY A 94 16.06 -5.38 -27.38
C GLY A 94 17.24 -4.82 -26.56
N SER A 95 17.05 -4.16 -25.42
CA SER A 95 18.15 -3.38 -24.78
C SER A 95 18.43 -3.67 -23.30
N PHE A 96 17.66 -4.50 -22.60
CA PHE A 96 17.80 -4.65 -21.13
C PHE A 96 18.34 -6.00 -20.63
N THR A 97 18.54 -7.00 -21.50
CA THR A 97 19.01 -8.33 -21.06
C THR A 97 20.42 -8.31 -20.45
N LEU A 98 21.29 -7.39 -20.85
CA LEU A 98 22.62 -7.23 -20.28
C LEU A 98 22.63 -6.55 -18.89
N LEU A 99 21.62 -5.73 -18.56
CA LEU A 99 21.51 -5.10 -17.23
C LEU A 99 20.86 -6.01 -16.19
N ALA A 100 20.06 -6.99 -16.62
CA ALA A 100 19.43 -7.95 -15.70
C ALA A 100 20.42 -8.94 -15.09
N ILE A 101 21.53 -9.25 -15.76
CA ILE A 101 22.55 -10.19 -15.26
C ILE A 101 23.45 -9.53 -14.19
N ILE A 102 23.57 -8.20 -14.16
CA ILE A 102 24.45 -7.49 -13.19
C ILE A 102 23.69 -7.09 -11.91
N LEU A 103 22.35 -7.01 -11.94
CA LEU A 103 21.52 -6.56 -10.80
C LEU A 103 20.86 -7.70 -10.01
N PHE A 104 21.14 -8.97 -10.34
CA PHE A 104 20.55 -10.13 -9.69
C PHE A 104 21.58 -11.15 -9.16
N ASP A 105 22.75 -10.66 -8.75
CA ASP A 105 23.66 -11.31 -7.80
C ASP A 105 23.85 -10.40 -6.56
#